data_AF-A0AAE1BY09-F1
#
_entry.id   AF-A0AAE1BY09-F1
#
_cell.length_a   1.000
_cell.length_b   1.000
_cell.length_c   1.000
_cell.angle_alpha   90.00
_cell.angle_beta   90.00
_cell.angle_gamma   90.00
#
_symmetry.space_group_name_H-M   'P 1'
#
loop_
_entity.id
_entity.type
_entity.pdbx_description
1 polymer ?
#
loop_
_entity_poly.entity_id
_entity_poly.type
_entity_poly.pdbx_seq_one_letter_code
_entity_poly.pdbx_strand_id
1 'polypeptide(L)'
;MRQYQELYKVLESSMPKKVPGLATTRWLARLAAAHVILEEWDALKIHFEMYASHERCYTARELGSVYRDPPNKLYLLFLRKVLKEVVKVNKVFQSQNVEVTKITEDLMDMYRNLLQIVVEPSYLSKCSKQDLPNLNIKSYILPHTIINFGHEFNCCAESCSLDKEKINYVKERCKDFVVELINQEQMRLPDNVETLLMLKSFHPSNATSLCKSSIVPIACRYKSTFQDLDELENEWSNLSFVQWPAACLGSTVSFWAEVNDHKTSADMLENFSATKDPEKEEVDSDVEEILSLDIE
;
A
#
# COMPACT_ATOMS: atom_id res chain seq x y z
N MET A 1 -31.60 11.71 19.24
CA MET A 1 -31.53 10.42 18.49
C MET A 1 -32.84 10.05 17.82
N ARG A 2 -33.96 9.76 18.54
CA ARG A 2 -35.26 9.44 17.89
C ARG A 2 -35.76 10.54 16.95
N GLN A 3 -35.75 11.80 17.39
CA GLN A 3 -36.18 12.94 16.58
C GLN A 3 -35.29 13.18 15.34
N TYR A 4 -34.00 12.84 15.39
CA TYR A 4 -33.12 12.86 14.20
C TYR A 4 -33.51 11.76 13.21
N GLN A 5 -33.76 10.54 13.71
CA GLN A 5 -34.20 9.42 12.87
C GLN A 5 -35.54 9.71 12.19
N GLU A 6 -36.48 10.35 12.90
CA GLU A 6 -37.77 10.77 12.35
C GLU A 6 -37.60 11.83 11.25
N LEU A 7 -36.81 12.88 11.50
CA LEU A 7 -36.48 13.90 10.51
C LEU A 7 -35.80 13.30 9.27
N TYR A 8 -34.80 12.46 9.48
CA TYR A 8 -34.04 11.83 8.40
C TYR A 8 -34.94 10.93 7.54
N LYS A 9 -35.86 10.17 8.16
CA LYS A 9 -36.82 9.34 7.45
C LYS A 9 -37.79 10.17 6.59
N VAL A 10 -38.14 11.38 7.02
CA VAL A 10 -38.97 12.31 6.23
C VAL A 10 -38.22 12.84 5.01
N LEU A 11 -36.92 13.11 5.14
CA LEU A 11 -36.10 13.67 4.07
C LEU A 11 -35.63 12.62 3.05
N GLU A 12 -35.14 11.47 3.54
CA GLU A 12 -34.37 10.50 2.73
C GLU A 12 -35.06 9.13 2.62
N SER A 13 -36.28 8.97 3.15
CA SER A 13 -37.06 7.72 3.14
C SER A 13 -36.31 6.48 3.68
N SER A 14 -35.25 6.70 4.46
CA SER A 14 -34.34 5.66 4.97
C SER A 14 -33.90 6.00 6.40
N MET A 15 -33.08 5.14 7.01
CA MET A 15 -32.53 5.37 8.36
C MET A 15 -31.17 6.06 8.26
N PRO A 16 -30.85 6.98 9.20
CA PRO A 16 -29.54 7.63 9.21
C PRO A 16 -28.44 6.61 9.49
N LYS A 17 -27.32 6.79 8.80
CA LYS A 17 -26.07 6.06 8.99
C LYS A 17 -25.40 6.52 10.27
N LYS A 18 -24.76 5.58 10.96
CA LYS A 18 -23.99 5.90 12.15
C LYS A 18 -22.67 6.54 11.73
N VAL A 19 -22.42 7.77 12.16
CA VAL A 19 -21.09 8.40 12.05
C VAL A 19 -20.11 7.56 12.88
N PRO A 20 -19.05 7.01 12.28
CA PRO A 20 -18.04 6.26 13.02
C PRO A 20 -17.38 7.13 14.09
N GLY A 21 -17.16 6.55 15.27
CA GLY A 21 -16.38 7.22 16.31
C GLY A 21 -14.96 7.50 15.82
N LEU A 22 -14.50 8.75 16.00
CA LEU A 22 -13.14 9.12 15.67
C LEU A 22 -12.19 8.50 16.71
N ALA A 23 -11.55 7.39 16.36
CA ALA A 23 -10.37 6.92 17.08
C ALA A 23 -9.17 7.80 16.70
N THR A 24 -8.33 8.15 17.68
CA THR A 24 -7.17 9.05 17.53
C THR A 24 -6.23 8.64 16.39
N THR A 25 -6.13 7.35 16.06
CA THR A 25 -5.10 6.80 15.14
C THR A 25 -5.60 6.19 13.82
N ARG A 26 -6.87 6.36 13.41
CA ARG A 26 -7.37 5.64 12.21
C ARG A 26 -7.87 6.57 11.09
N TRP A 27 -7.03 6.77 10.07
CA TRP A 27 -7.39 7.40 8.79
C TRP A 27 -8.66 6.80 8.15
N LEU A 28 -8.86 5.49 8.32
CA LEU A 28 -10.09 4.77 7.95
C LEU A 28 -11.35 5.38 8.57
N ALA A 29 -11.32 5.66 9.88
CA ALA A 29 -12.44 6.24 10.60
C ALA A 29 -12.70 7.68 10.14
N ARG A 30 -11.64 8.45 9.86
CA ARG A 30 -11.75 9.83 9.36
C ARG A 30 -12.41 9.90 7.98
N LEU A 31 -11.98 9.04 7.03
CA LEU A 31 -12.63 8.98 5.71
C LEU A 31 -14.09 8.53 5.82
N ALA A 32 -14.36 7.50 6.63
CA ALA A 32 -15.72 7.00 6.82
C ALA A 32 -16.63 8.06 7.47
N ALA A 33 -16.14 8.81 8.47
CA ALA A 33 -16.86 9.94 9.07
C ALA A 33 -17.11 11.06 8.05
N ALA A 34 -16.09 11.48 7.28
CA ALA A 34 -16.26 12.49 6.24
C ALA A 34 -17.30 12.07 5.19
N HIS A 35 -17.33 10.78 4.82
CA HIS A 35 -18.32 10.24 3.90
C HIS A 35 -19.74 10.40 4.46
N VAL A 36 -20.01 9.89 5.67
CA VAL A 36 -21.34 9.98 6.30
C VAL A 36 -21.76 11.44 6.51
N ILE A 37 -20.87 12.29 7.01
CA ILE A 37 -21.16 13.71 7.25
C ILE A 37 -21.57 14.42 5.96
N LEU A 38 -20.91 14.10 4.83
CA LEU A 38 -21.23 14.72 3.55
C LEU A 38 -22.52 14.18 2.93
N GLU A 39 -22.81 12.88 3.09
CA GLU A 39 -24.07 12.28 2.64
C GLU A 39 -25.26 12.82 3.44
N GLU A 40 -25.11 13.00 4.74
CA GLU A 40 -26.19 13.49 5.61
C GLU A 40 -26.13 14.99 5.86
N TRP A 41 -25.37 15.75 5.05
CA TRP A 41 -25.04 17.15 5.34
C TRP A 41 -26.28 18.01 5.60
N ASP A 42 -27.28 17.93 4.73
CA ASP A 42 -28.46 18.78 4.80
C ASP A 42 -29.40 18.34 5.94
N ALA A 43 -29.54 17.04 6.18
CA ALA A 43 -30.30 16.52 7.31
C ALA A 43 -29.67 16.92 8.66
N LEU A 44 -28.35 16.81 8.79
CA LEU A 44 -27.60 17.25 9.97
C LEU A 44 -27.72 18.76 10.18
N LYS A 45 -27.60 19.55 9.11
CA LYS A 45 -27.79 21.00 9.16
C LYS A 45 -29.17 21.37 9.72
N ILE A 46 -30.25 20.82 9.15
CA ILE A 46 -31.62 21.08 9.59
C ILE A 46 -31.80 20.67 11.06
N HIS A 47 -31.29 19.48 11.41
CA HIS A 47 -31.37 18.97 12.77
C HIS A 47 -30.74 19.94 13.79
N PHE A 48 -29.49 20.37 13.56
CA PHE A 48 -28.82 21.27 14.48
C PHE A 48 -29.46 22.66 14.52
N GLU A 49 -30.00 23.16 13.41
CA GLU A 49 -30.73 24.44 13.38
C GLU A 49 -32.06 24.39 14.17
N MET A 50 -32.80 23.28 14.09
CA MET A 50 -34.00 23.06 14.88
C MET A 50 -33.69 22.99 16.39
N TYR A 51 -32.66 22.25 16.78
CA TYR A 51 -32.29 22.12 18.19
C TYR A 51 -31.68 23.38 18.78
N ALA A 52 -30.90 24.12 17.98
CA ALA A 52 -30.35 25.42 18.35
C ALA A 52 -31.46 26.43 18.70
N SER A 53 -32.58 26.39 17.98
CA SER A 53 -33.71 27.31 18.17
C SER A 53 -34.64 26.90 19.32
N HIS A 54 -34.86 25.61 19.54
CA HIS A 54 -35.87 25.13 20.51
C HIS A 54 -35.31 24.84 21.90
N GLU A 55 -34.09 24.28 22.01
CA GLU A 55 -33.59 23.73 23.28
C GLU A 55 -32.48 24.56 23.93
N ARG A 56 -32.15 25.75 23.37
CA ARG A 56 -31.01 26.58 23.79
C ARG A 56 -29.68 25.81 23.88
N CYS A 57 -29.55 24.67 23.21
CA CYS A 57 -28.35 23.85 23.25
C CYS A 57 -27.17 24.60 22.59
N TYR A 58 -26.12 24.86 23.36
CA TYR A 58 -24.93 25.56 22.89
C TYR A 58 -24.19 24.76 21.81
N THR A 59 -24.01 23.45 22.02
CA THR A 59 -23.37 22.55 21.05
C THR A 59 -24.15 22.48 19.74
N ALA A 60 -25.49 22.47 19.79
CA ALA A 60 -26.31 22.50 18.57
C ALA A 60 -26.15 23.83 17.82
N ARG A 61 -25.99 24.96 18.53
CA ARG A 61 -25.70 26.26 17.92
C ARG A 61 -24.34 26.29 17.25
N GLU A 62 -23.30 25.79 17.91
CA GLU A 62 -21.96 25.68 17.34
C GLU A 62 -21.95 24.79 16.10
N LEU A 63 -22.48 23.57 16.19
CA LEU A 63 -22.57 22.66 15.05
C LEU A 63 -23.42 23.25 13.93
N GLY A 64 -24.58 23.83 14.24
CA GLY A 64 -25.42 24.52 13.25
C GLY A 64 -24.66 25.62 12.51
N SER A 65 -23.80 26.38 13.20
CA SER A 65 -22.95 27.39 12.56
C SER A 65 -21.90 26.76 11.62
N VAL A 66 -21.31 25.62 12.00
CA VAL A 66 -20.35 24.88 11.16
C VAL A 66 -21.01 24.38 9.87
N TYR A 67 -22.20 23.78 9.95
CA TYR A 67 -22.94 23.26 8.79
C TYR A 67 -23.52 24.37 7.89
N ARG A 68 -23.73 25.57 8.45
CA ARG A 68 -24.19 26.73 7.68
C ARG A 68 -23.07 27.34 6.84
N ASP A 69 -21.83 27.20 7.26
CA ASP A 69 -20.67 27.80 6.60
C ASP A 69 -20.16 26.93 5.43
N PRO A 70 -20.40 27.31 4.17
CA PRO A 70 -20.09 26.45 3.01
C PRO A 70 -18.60 26.08 2.83
N PRO A 71 -17.61 26.94 3.20
CA PRO A 71 -16.20 26.55 3.30
C PRO A 71 -15.94 25.25 4.06
N ASN A 72 -16.71 24.93 5.12
CA ASN A 72 -16.53 23.68 5.85
C ASN A 72 -16.95 22.45 5.01
N LYS A 73 -18.05 22.58 4.25
CA LYS A 73 -18.49 21.53 3.30
C LYS A 73 -17.44 21.31 2.21
N LEU A 74 -16.94 22.41 1.63
CA LEU A 74 -15.90 22.40 0.62
C LEU A 74 -14.62 21.71 1.12
N TYR A 75 -14.16 22.08 2.32
CA TYR A 75 -12.99 21.45 2.93
C TYR A 75 -13.18 19.94 3.12
N LEU A 76 -14.34 19.50 3.61
CA LEU A 76 -14.65 18.08 3.78
C LEU A 76 -14.75 17.31 2.45
N LEU A 77 -15.31 17.93 1.40
CA LEU A 77 -15.32 17.34 0.06
C LEU A 77 -13.89 17.07 -0.44
N PHE A 78 -13.01 18.04 -0.26
CA PHE A 78 -11.61 17.90 -0.63
C PHE A 78 -10.89 16.85 0.23
N LEU A 79 -11.06 16.88 1.55
CA LEU A 79 -10.52 15.86 2.45
C LEU A 79 -10.96 14.46 2.04
N ARG A 80 -12.26 14.27 1.75
CA ARG A 80 -12.79 12.97 1.29
C ARG A 80 -12.08 12.50 0.02
N LYS A 81 -11.81 13.39 -0.95
CA LYS A 81 -11.06 13.07 -2.17
C LYS A 81 -9.64 12.59 -1.84
N VAL A 82 -8.88 13.37 -1.06
CA VAL A 82 -7.47 13.06 -0.74
C VAL A 82 -7.36 11.79 0.10
N LEU A 83 -8.22 11.64 1.10
CA LEU A 83 -8.19 10.51 2.03
C LEU A 83 -8.54 9.16 1.38
N LYS A 84 -9.29 9.15 0.26
CA LYS A 84 -9.61 7.91 -0.47
C LYS A 84 -8.36 7.14 -0.88
N GLU A 85 -7.36 7.83 -1.42
CA GLU A 85 -6.10 7.21 -1.89
C GLU A 85 -5.26 6.68 -0.71
N VAL A 86 -5.10 7.48 0.34
CA VAL A 86 -4.36 7.08 1.56
C VAL A 86 -4.99 5.84 2.21
N VAL A 87 -6.33 5.84 2.34
CA VAL A 87 -7.05 4.73 2.94
C VAL A 87 -7.01 3.48 2.06
N LYS A 88 -7.02 3.61 0.73
CA LYS A 88 -6.90 2.48 -0.20
C LYS A 88 -5.62 1.70 0.05
N VAL A 89 -4.47 2.37 0.10
CA VAL A 89 -3.18 1.72 0.37
C VAL A 89 -3.13 1.15 1.79
N ASN A 90 -3.62 1.88 2.79
CA ASN A 90 -3.68 1.40 4.17
C ASN A 90 -4.49 0.09 4.31
N LYS A 91 -5.59 -0.06 3.55
CA LYS A 91 -6.34 -1.32 3.51
C LYS A 91 -5.54 -2.48 2.92
N VAL A 92 -4.68 -2.21 1.93
CA VAL A 92 -3.78 -3.24 1.37
C VAL A 92 -2.79 -3.69 2.45
N PHE A 93 -2.15 -2.76 3.16
CA PHE A 93 -1.26 -3.08 4.30
C PHE A 93 -1.94 -3.88 5.43
N GLN A 94 -3.24 -3.68 5.64
CA GLN A 94 -4.02 -4.40 6.67
C GLN A 94 -4.64 -5.70 6.16
N SER A 95 -4.47 -6.06 4.89
CA SER A 95 -5.05 -7.29 4.35
C SER A 95 -4.31 -8.54 4.83
N GLN A 96 -4.99 -9.69 4.82
CA GLN A 96 -4.38 -10.96 5.24
C GLN A 96 -3.46 -11.56 4.17
N ASN A 97 -3.72 -11.24 2.89
CA ASN A 97 -3.00 -11.79 1.74
C ASN A 97 -2.32 -10.65 0.97
N VAL A 98 -1.35 -10.01 1.62
CA VAL A 98 -0.60 -8.88 1.03
C VAL A 98 0.35 -9.39 -0.04
N GLU A 99 0.27 -8.80 -1.24
CA GLU A 99 1.27 -9.01 -2.28
C GLU A 99 2.53 -8.16 -1.99
N VAL A 100 3.47 -8.74 -1.24
CA VAL A 100 4.68 -8.06 -0.71
C VAL A 100 5.54 -7.45 -1.83
N THR A 101 5.53 -8.05 -3.02
CA THR A 101 6.32 -7.57 -4.16
C THR A 101 5.76 -6.29 -4.78
N LYS A 102 4.49 -5.95 -4.51
CA LYS A 102 3.80 -4.77 -5.08
C LYS A 102 3.53 -3.67 -4.07
N ILE A 103 3.41 -3.99 -2.79
CA ILE A 103 2.92 -3.04 -1.78
C ILE A 103 3.78 -1.77 -1.66
N THR A 104 5.10 -1.89 -1.84
CA THR A 104 6.00 -0.74 -1.87
C THR A 104 5.73 0.14 -3.09
N GLU A 105 5.47 -0.44 -4.26
CA GLU A 105 5.12 0.33 -5.46
C GLU A 105 3.79 1.07 -5.27
N ASP A 106 2.80 0.41 -4.68
CA ASP A 106 1.50 1.01 -4.35
C ASP A 106 1.65 2.20 -3.38
N LEU A 107 2.53 2.07 -2.38
CA LEU A 107 2.86 3.16 -1.44
C LEU A 107 3.48 4.36 -2.18
N MET A 108 4.46 4.10 -3.05
CA MET A 108 5.14 5.17 -3.80
C MET A 108 4.22 5.81 -4.84
N ASP A 109 3.29 5.06 -5.43
CA ASP A 109 2.28 5.59 -6.34
C ASP A 109 1.26 6.47 -5.60
N MET A 110 0.82 6.07 -4.40
CA MET A 110 -0.01 6.91 -3.54
C MET A 110 0.72 8.21 -3.17
N TYR A 111 1.99 8.12 -2.75
CA TYR A 111 2.79 9.29 -2.42
C TYR A 111 2.97 10.23 -3.63
N ARG A 112 3.24 9.67 -4.81
CA ARG A 112 3.29 10.44 -6.07
C ARG A 112 1.96 11.11 -6.39
N ASN A 113 0.83 10.43 -6.19
CA ASN A 113 -0.50 11.00 -6.43
C ASN A 113 -0.78 12.18 -5.50
N LEU A 114 -0.33 12.15 -4.25
CA LEU A 114 -0.41 13.29 -3.33
C LEU A 114 0.44 14.46 -3.82
N LEU A 115 1.69 14.20 -4.22
CA LEU A 115 2.59 15.20 -4.77
C LEU A 115 1.98 15.91 -5.99
N GLN A 116 1.36 15.16 -6.91
CA GLN A 116 0.74 15.71 -8.13
C GLN A 116 -0.40 16.71 -7.86
N ILE A 117 -0.97 16.74 -6.66
CA ILE A 117 -2.00 17.71 -6.30
C ILE A 117 -1.40 19.11 -6.14
N VAL A 118 -0.21 19.21 -5.56
CA VAL A 118 0.36 20.49 -5.09
C VAL A 118 1.73 20.82 -5.68
N VAL A 119 2.40 19.91 -6.38
CA VAL A 119 3.73 20.11 -6.94
C VAL A 119 3.68 20.25 -8.45
N GLU A 120 4.56 21.10 -9.00
CA GLU A 120 4.65 21.34 -10.44
C GLU A 120 4.86 20.05 -11.26
N PRO A 121 4.02 19.77 -12.28
CA PRO A 121 4.15 18.56 -13.09
C PRO A 121 5.49 18.43 -13.82
N SER A 122 6.08 19.56 -14.25
CA SER A 122 7.37 19.61 -14.96
C SER A 122 8.55 19.16 -14.09
N TYR A 123 8.43 19.35 -12.78
CA TYR A 123 9.40 18.90 -11.79
C TYR A 123 9.20 17.41 -11.50
N LEU A 124 7.97 16.98 -11.24
CA LEU A 124 7.67 15.58 -10.92
C LEU A 124 7.92 14.60 -12.07
N SER A 125 7.80 15.04 -13.33
CA SER A 125 8.03 14.18 -14.51
C SER A 125 9.48 13.72 -14.65
N LYS A 126 10.42 14.44 -14.02
CA LYS A 126 11.85 14.11 -14.02
C LYS A 126 12.25 13.16 -12.89
N CYS A 127 11.38 12.98 -11.89
CA CYS A 127 11.65 12.16 -10.72
C CYS A 127 11.15 10.74 -10.93
N SER A 128 12.04 9.77 -10.80
CA SER A 128 11.70 8.35 -10.72
C SER A 128 11.06 8.01 -9.36
N LYS A 129 10.57 6.78 -9.17
CA LYS A 129 10.06 6.33 -7.86
C LYS A 129 11.16 6.32 -6.78
N GLN A 130 12.43 6.14 -7.17
CA GLN A 130 13.57 6.10 -6.25
C GLN A 130 13.95 7.48 -5.71
N ASP A 131 13.64 8.55 -6.46
CA ASP A 131 13.95 9.92 -6.05
C ASP A 131 12.94 10.49 -5.04
N LEU A 132 11.71 9.95 -5.03
CA LEU A 132 10.59 10.47 -4.24
C LEU A 132 10.86 10.56 -2.73
N PRO A 133 11.50 9.58 -2.06
CA PRO A 133 11.74 9.64 -0.61
C PRO A 133 12.56 10.86 -0.17
N ASN A 134 13.46 11.34 -1.04
CA ASN A 134 14.38 12.43 -0.75
C ASN A 134 13.98 13.75 -1.42
N LEU A 135 12.77 13.82 -1.97
CA LEU A 135 12.32 14.97 -2.75
C LEU A 135 12.14 16.20 -1.86
N ASN A 136 12.79 17.31 -2.23
CA ASN A 136 12.48 18.61 -1.65
C ASN A 136 11.46 19.34 -2.54
N ILE A 137 10.26 19.57 -1.98
CA ILE A 137 9.14 20.15 -2.73
C ILE A 137 8.95 21.65 -2.48
N LYS A 138 9.61 22.25 -1.49
CA LYS A 138 9.27 23.60 -0.99
C LYS A 138 9.24 24.67 -2.09
N SER A 139 10.18 24.62 -3.02
CA SER A 139 10.31 25.59 -4.11
C SER A 139 9.42 25.30 -5.33
N TYR A 140 8.72 24.17 -5.34
CA TYR A 140 7.92 23.67 -6.47
C TYR A 140 6.44 23.53 -6.13
N ILE A 141 6.01 24.03 -4.96
CA ILE A 141 4.61 24.03 -4.56
C ILE A 141 3.84 25.05 -5.41
N LEU A 142 2.77 24.57 -6.04
CA LEU A 142 1.86 25.38 -6.84
C LEU A 142 1.04 26.33 -5.96
N PRO A 143 0.73 27.55 -6.44
CA PRO A 143 -0.21 28.42 -5.76
C PRO A 143 -1.62 27.80 -5.74
N HIS A 144 -2.40 28.07 -4.69
CA HIS A 144 -3.76 27.53 -4.53
C HIS A 144 -4.71 27.92 -5.66
N THR A 145 -4.39 28.97 -6.43
CA THR A 145 -5.21 29.47 -7.54
C THR A 145 -5.26 28.50 -8.72
N ILE A 146 -4.24 27.66 -8.91
CA ILE A 146 -4.12 26.74 -10.05
C ILE A 146 -4.27 25.26 -9.67
N ILE A 147 -4.32 24.95 -8.37
CA ILE A 147 -4.52 23.58 -7.87
C ILE A 147 -5.92 23.07 -8.25
N ASN A 148 -6.00 21.80 -8.66
CA ASN A 148 -7.26 21.13 -8.92
C ASN A 148 -7.83 20.47 -7.65
N PHE A 149 -8.83 21.12 -7.05
CA PHE A 149 -9.53 20.64 -5.85
C PHE A 149 -10.56 19.53 -6.14
N GLY A 150 -10.84 19.22 -7.42
CA GLY A 150 -11.74 18.17 -7.85
C GLY A 150 -13.15 18.67 -8.21
N HIS A 151 -13.86 17.85 -8.99
CA HIS A 151 -15.16 18.20 -9.57
C HIS A 151 -16.21 18.57 -8.51
N GLU A 152 -16.42 17.72 -7.50
CA GLU A 152 -17.43 17.95 -6.46
C GLU A 152 -17.18 19.24 -5.68
N PHE A 153 -15.91 19.56 -5.39
CA PHE A 153 -15.52 20.82 -4.75
C PHE A 153 -15.92 22.01 -5.62
N ASN A 154 -15.55 21.97 -6.91
CA ASN A 154 -15.80 23.08 -7.84
C ASN A 154 -17.31 23.31 -8.03
N CYS A 155 -18.09 22.26 -8.25
CA CYS A 155 -19.55 22.37 -8.38
C CYS A 155 -20.21 22.89 -7.10
N CYS A 156 -19.74 22.47 -5.92
CA CYS A 156 -20.24 22.98 -4.66
C CYS A 156 -19.86 24.45 -4.44
N ALA A 157 -18.67 24.89 -4.87
CA ALA A 157 -18.23 26.27 -4.73
C ALA A 157 -19.06 27.21 -5.62
N GLU A 158 -19.36 26.76 -6.85
CA GLU A 158 -20.23 27.46 -7.79
C GLU A 158 -21.66 27.57 -7.26
N SER A 159 -22.24 26.48 -6.76
CA SER A 159 -23.64 26.47 -6.27
C SER A 159 -23.84 27.31 -5.01
N CYS A 160 -22.82 27.41 -4.16
CA CYS A 160 -22.90 28.17 -2.91
C CYS A 160 -22.72 29.68 -3.08
N SER A 161 -22.43 30.18 -4.29
CA SER A 161 -22.25 31.62 -4.59
C SER A 161 -21.34 32.35 -3.59
N LEU A 162 -20.25 31.70 -3.19
CA LEU A 162 -19.32 32.25 -2.20
C LEU A 162 -18.52 33.43 -2.76
N ASP A 163 -18.19 34.36 -1.88
CA ASP A 163 -17.21 35.40 -2.20
C ASP A 163 -15.83 34.77 -2.52
N LYS A 164 -15.03 35.49 -3.31
CA LYS A 164 -13.71 35.00 -3.76
C LYS A 164 -12.74 34.81 -2.59
N GLU A 165 -12.87 35.60 -1.53
CA GLU A 165 -11.99 35.54 -0.37
C GLU A 165 -12.17 34.24 0.42
N LYS A 166 -13.42 33.82 0.69
CA LYS A 166 -13.74 32.55 1.34
C LYS A 166 -13.32 31.36 0.49
N ILE A 167 -13.51 31.43 -0.82
CA ILE A 167 -13.04 30.39 -1.74
C ILE A 167 -11.51 30.26 -1.66
N ASN A 168 -10.78 31.38 -1.73
CA ASN A 168 -9.32 31.34 -1.63
C ASN A 168 -8.85 30.85 -0.26
N TYR A 169 -9.53 31.26 0.82
CA TYR A 169 -9.26 30.79 2.17
C TYR A 169 -9.38 29.26 2.29
N VAL A 170 -10.47 28.66 1.79
CA VAL A 170 -10.62 27.20 1.86
C VAL A 170 -9.62 26.49 0.94
N LYS A 171 -9.32 27.04 -0.24
CA LYS A 171 -8.32 26.49 -1.16
C LYS A 171 -6.92 26.47 -0.55
N GLU A 172 -6.53 27.53 0.16
CA GLU A 172 -5.27 27.60 0.89
C GLU A 172 -5.21 26.52 1.98
N ARG A 173 -6.26 26.38 2.80
CA ARG A 173 -6.34 25.32 3.81
C ARG A 173 -6.25 23.91 3.23
N CYS A 174 -6.88 23.68 2.09
CA CYS A 174 -6.80 22.41 1.37
C CYS A 174 -5.37 22.13 0.88
N LYS A 175 -4.69 23.14 0.33
CA LYS A 175 -3.28 23.03 -0.07
C LYS A 175 -2.39 22.71 1.14
N ASP A 176 -2.53 23.45 2.23
CA ASP A 176 -1.73 23.28 3.44
C ASP A 176 -1.91 21.89 4.05
N PHE A 177 -3.15 21.38 4.04
CA PHE A 177 -3.42 20.00 4.45
C PHE A 177 -2.63 18.97 3.63
N VAL A 178 -2.60 19.10 2.30
CA VAL A 178 -1.88 18.16 1.44
C VAL A 178 -0.37 18.29 1.61
N VAL A 179 0.14 19.51 1.75
CA VAL A 179 1.57 19.75 2.00
C VAL A 179 1.99 19.10 3.32
N GLU A 180 1.21 19.29 4.38
CA GLU A 180 1.50 18.66 5.67
C GLU A 180 1.38 17.13 5.58
N LEU A 181 0.35 16.61 4.91
CA LEU A 181 0.21 15.18 4.67
C LEU A 181 1.45 14.61 3.96
N ILE A 182 1.93 15.25 2.90
CA ILE A 182 3.12 14.81 2.16
C ILE A 182 4.36 14.78 3.07
N ASN A 183 4.59 15.83 3.86
CA ASN A 183 5.73 15.87 4.79
C ASN A 183 5.64 14.73 5.81
N GLN A 184 4.45 14.51 6.35
CA GLN A 184 4.15 13.49 7.34
C GLN A 184 4.29 12.06 6.78
N GLU A 185 3.91 11.82 5.52
CA GLU A 185 4.15 10.55 4.84
C GLU A 185 5.64 10.33 4.55
N GLN A 186 6.34 11.36 4.06
CA GLN A 186 7.78 11.30 3.76
C GLN A 186 8.60 10.94 5.01
N MET A 187 8.30 11.54 6.15
CA MET A 187 8.95 11.24 7.44
C MET A 187 8.72 9.81 7.94
N ARG A 188 7.72 9.11 7.42
CA ARG A 188 7.37 7.74 7.83
C ARG A 188 7.78 6.69 6.80
N LEU A 189 8.34 7.11 5.66
CA LEU A 189 8.91 6.17 4.71
C LEU A 189 10.07 5.44 5.40
N PRO A 190 10.21 4.12 5.18
CA PRO A 190 11.27 3.36 5.79
C PRO A 190 12.62 3.68 5.12
N ASP A 191 13.70 3.71 5.90
CA ASP A 191 15.05 4.03 5.40
C ASP A 191 15.51 3.10 4.26
N ASN A 192 15.00 1.87 4.24
CA ASN A 192 15.32 0.84 3.24
C ASN A 192 14.33 0.82 2.06
N VAL A 193 13.57 1.89 1.81
CA VAL A 193 12.57 1.97 0.72
C VAL A 193 13.14 1.60 -0.65
N GLU A 194 14.40 1.95 -0.93
CA GLU A 194 15.08 1.53 -2.15
C GLU A 194 15.21 0.00 -2.27
N THR A 195 15.57 -0.68 -1.19
CA THR A 195 15.61 -2.17 -1.15
C THR A 195 14.21 -2.72 -1.38
N LEU A 196 13.20 -2.13 -0.71
CA LEU A 196 11.82 -2.59 -0.78
C LEU A 196 11.24 -2.41 -2.19
N LEU A 197 11.69 -1.42 -2.95
CA LEU A 197 11.31 -1.23 -4.36
C LEU A 197 11.92 -2.29 -5.28
N MET A 198 13.05 -2.90 -4.92
CA MET A 198 13.64 -4.01 -5.67
C MET A 198 12.84 -5.30 -5.52
N LEU A 199 12.00 -5.43 -4.47
CA LEU A 199 11.20 -6.63 -4.23
C LEU A 199 10.23 -6.94 -5.38
N LYS A 200 9.85 -5.94 -6.18
CA LYS A 200 9.03 -6.14 -7.37
C LYS A 200 9.65 -7.11 -8.38
N SER A 201 10.98 -7.20 -8.43
CA SER A 201 11.67 -8.12 -9.32
C SER A 201 11.27 -9.57 -9.04
N PHE A 202 10.98 -9.90 -7.78
CA PHE A 202 10.55 -11.23 -7.35
C PHE A 202 9.08 -11.54 -7.60
N HIS A 203 8.30 -10.61 -8.17
CA HIS A 203 6.96 -10.95 -8.64
C HIS A 203 7.07 -11.97 -9.80
N PRO A 204 6.21 -13.01 -9.88
CA PRO A 204 6.34 -14.09 -10.87
C PRO A 204 6.46 -13.59 -12.32
N SER A 205 5.64 -12.59 -12.69
CA SER A 205 5.69 -11.99 -14.03
C SER A 205 7.02 -11.30 -14.36
N ASN A 206 7.75 -10.82 -13.35
CA ASN A 206 9.02 -10.15 -13.53
C ASN A 206 10.17 -11.16 -13.47
N ALA A 207 10.13 -12.12 -12.54
CA ALA A 207 11.12 -13.18 -12.40
C ALA A 207 11.19 -14.12 -13.61
N THR A 208 10.07 -14.31 -14.32
CA THR A 208 9.99 -15.15 -15.54
C THR A 208 10.17 -14.35 -16.83
N SER A 209 10.33 -13.02 -16.74
CA SER A 209 10.51 -12.16 -17.92
C SER A 209 11.86 -12.43 -18.59
N LEU A 210 11.89 -12.43 -19.92
CA LEU A 210 13.15 -12.48 -20.69
C LEU A 210 13.99 -11.21 -20.50
N CYS A 211 13.35 -10.09 -20.17
CA CYS A 211 14.00 -8.79 -19.94
C CYS A 211 14.00 -8.41 -18.46
N LYS A 212 14.23 -9.37 -17.56
CA LYS A 212 14.27 -9.13 -16.12
C LYS A 212 15.56 -8.44 -15.69
N SER A 213 15.48 -7.67 -14.62
CA SER A 213 16.64 -7.02 -14.02
C SER A 213 17.45 -8.02 -13.20
N SER A 214 18.75 -7.75 -13.07
CA SER A 214 19.65 -8.50 -12.19
C SER A 214 19.21 -8.41 -10.72
N ILE A 215 19.40 -9.50 -9.98
CA ILE A 215 19.18 -9.54 -8.51
C ILE A 215 20.47 -9.34 -7.72
N VAL A 216 21.64 -9.28 -8.37
CA VAL A 216 22.91 -8.98 -7.71
C VAL A 216 22.85 -7.71 -6.84
N PRO A 217 22.20 -6.59 -7.25
CA PRO A 217 22.13 -5.40 -6.41
C PRO A 217 21.43 -5.62 -5.07
N ILE A 218 20.40 -6.47 -5.02
CA ILE A 218 19.72 -6.80 -3.77
C ILE A 218 20.52 -7.85 -2.99
N ALA A 219 21.09 -8.87 -3.64
CA ALA A 219 21.93 -9.88 -3.00
C ALA A 219 23.17 -9.27 -2.33
N CYS A 220 23.77 -8.26 -2.95
CA CYS A 220 24.88 -7.47 -2.37
C CYS A 220 24.51 -6.74 -1.06
N ARG A 221 23.21 -6.51 -0.78
CA ARG A 221 22.77 -5.94 0.50
C ARG A 221 22.70 -7.01 1.61
N TYR A 222 22.77 -8.30 1.26
CA TYR A 222 22.71 -9.46 2.15
C TYR A 222 23.94 -10.37 2.01
N LYS A 223 25.14 -9.78 2.00
CA LYS A 223 26.42 -10.50 1.76
C LYS A 223 26.72 -11.66 2.71
N SER A 224 26.12 -11.69 3.88
CA SER A 224 26.27 -12.81 4.83
C SER A 224 25.55 -14.07 4.38
N THR A 225 24.58 -13.95 3.47
CA THR A 225 23.70 -15.04 3.05
C THR A 225 24.14 -15.67 1.73
N PHE A 226 24.68 -14.86 0.81
CA PHE A 226 25.05 -15.33 -0.54
C PHE A 226 26.58 -15.33 -0.67
N GLN A 227 27.16 -16.51 -0.91
CA GLN A 227 28.61 -16.68 -1.06
C GLN A 227 29.05 -16.58 -2.53
N ASP A 228 28.26 -17.13 -3.45
CA ASP A 228 28.48 -17.06 -4.89
C ASP A 228 27.37 -16.23 -5.57
N LEU A 229 27.74 -15.06 -6.08
CA LEU A 229 26.80 -14.15 -6.77
C LEU A 229 26.63 -14.52 -8.24
N ASP A 230 27.60 -15.20 -8.84
CA ASP A 230 27.55 -15.61 -10.25
C ASP A 230 26.63 -16.82 -10.39
N GLU A 231 26.72 -17.79 -9.48
CA GLU A 231 25.79 -18.90 -9.38
C GLU A 231 24.34 -18.41 -9.18
N LEU A 232 24.13 -17.48 -8.24
CA LEU A 232 22.82 -16.88 -7.98
C LEU A 232 22.24 -16.18 -9.22
N GLU A 233 23.05 -15.41 -9.95
CA GLU A 233 22.58 -14.71 -11.15
C GLU A 233 22.28 -15.69 -12.31
N ASN A 234 23.02 -16.81 -12.40
CA ASN A 234 22.74 -17.88 -13.35
C ASN A 234 21.41 -18.58 -13.03
N GLU A 235 21.18 -18.96 -11.78
CA GLU A 235 19.90 -19.53 -11.32
C GLU A 235 18.74 -18.56 -11.61
N TRP A 236 18.93 -17.29 -11.24
CA TRP A 236 17.96 -16.24 -11.50
C TRP A 236 17.61 -16.17 -12.98
N SER A 237 18.62 -16.14 -13.86
CA SER A 237 18.44 -16.09 -15.31
C SER A 237 17.66 -17.29 -15.85
N ASN A 238 17.96 -18.49 -15.35
CA ASN A 238 17.35 -19.74 -15.78
C ASN A 238 15.84 -19.82 -15.54
N LEU A 239 15.29 -19.08 -14.57
CA LEU A 239 13.85 -19.04 -14.30
C LEU A 239 12.99 -18.70 -15.54
N SER A 240 13.53 -17.95 -16.51
CA SER A 240 12.76 -17.57 -17.72
C SER A 240 12.68 -18.67 -18.76
N PHE A 241 13.49 -19.72 -18.64
CA PHE A 241 13.52 -20.85 -19.58
C PHE A 241 12.73 -22.07 -19.08
N VAL A 242 12.31 -22.06 -17.82
CA VAL A 242 11.48 -23.11 -17.22
C VAL A 242 10.00 -22.84 -17.49
N GLN A 243 9.26 -23.89 -17.84
CA GLN A 243 7.80 -23.79 -17.98
C GLN A 243 7.12 -23.99 -16.62
N TRP A 244 6.77 -22.87 -15.99
CA TRP A 244 6.08 -22.89 -14.70
C TRP A 244 4.57 -23.17 -14.86
N PRO A 245 3.95 -23.94 -13.93
CA PRO A 245 2.51 -24.15 -13.93
C PRO A 245 1.74 -22.83 -13.84
N ALA A 246 0.71 -22.65 -14.67
CA ALA A 246 -0.11 -21.44 -14.69
C ALA A 246 -0.76 -21.13 -13.33
N ALA A 247 -1.07 -22.17 -12.54
CA ALA A 247 -1.63 -22.04 -11.20
C ALA A 247 -0.69 -21.31 -10.22
N CYS A 248 0.62 -21.40 -10.40
CA CYS A 248 1.62 -20.81 -9.50
C CYS A 248 1.92 -19.34 -9.85
N LEU A 249 1.70 -18.91 -11.10
CA LEU A 249 2.00 -17.54 -11.55
C LEU A 249 1.07 -16.47 -10.97
N GLY A 250 -0.08 -16.86 -10.40
CA GLY A 250 -1.05 -15.95 -9.78
C GLY A 250 -0.71 -15.55 -8.34
N SER A 251 0.26 -16.19 -7.71
CA SER A 251 0.63 -15.97 -6.30
C SER A 251 2.14 -16.03 -6.16
N THR A 252 2.75 -14.95 -5.67
CA THR A 252 4.20 -14.90 -5.42
C THR A 252 4.65 -16.04 -4.50
N VAL A 253 3.90 -16.33 -3.44
CA VAL A 253 4.25 -17.40 -2.49
C VAL A 253 4.21 -18.76 -3.16
N SER A 254 3.15 -19.05 -3.93
CA SER A 254 3.00 -20.33 -4.62
C SER A 254 4.06 -20.53 -5.70
N PHE A 255 4.41 -19.46 -6.42
CA PHE A 255 5.50 -19.47 -7.38
C PHE A 255 6.84 -19.81 -6.73
N TRP A 256 7.22 -19.10 -5.67
CA TRP A 256 8.52 -19.35 -5.01
C TRP A 256 8.59 -20.71 -4.29
N ALA A 257 7.46 -21.25 -3.82
CA ALA A 257 7.40 -22.62 -3.32
C ALA A 257 7.71 -23.64 -4.43
N GLU A 258 7.11 -23.46 -5.62
CA GLU A 258 7.38 -24.32 -6.78
C GLU A 258 8.84 -24.21 -7.24
N VAL A 259 9.40 -22.99 -7.28
CA VAL A 259 10.81 -22.77 -7.62
C VAL A 259 11.74 -23.49 -6.65
N ASN A 260 11.42 -23.47 -5.35
CA ASN A 260 12.20 -24.14 -4.32
C ASN A 260 12.15 -25.68 -4.45
N ASP A 261 11.02 -26.22 -4.87
CA ASP A 261 10.83 -27.67 -5.03
C ASP A 261 11.33 -28.18 -6.39
N HIS A 262 11.58 -27.28 -7.34
CA HIS A 262 12.06 -27.60 -8.67
C HIS A 262 13.51 -28.12 -8.63
N LYS A 263 13.69 -29.39 -8.98
CA LYS A 263 15.01 -30.01 -9.15
C LYS A 263 15.37 -30.10 -10.62
N THR A 264 16.55 -29.64 -10.98
CA THR A 264 17.10 -29.90 -12.32
C THR A 264 17.60 -31.34 -12.44
N SER A 265 17.77 -31.80 -13.68
CA SER A 265 18.41 -33.10 -13.93
C SER A 265 19.83 -33.18 -13.37
N ALA A 266 20.53 -32.05 -13.23
CA ALA A 266 21.85 -31.98 -12.60
C ALA A 266 21.76 -32.19 -11.07
N ASP A 267 20.80 -31.53 -10.40
CA ASP A 267 20.57 -31.69 -8.95
C ASP A 267 20.13 -33.12 -8.59
N MET A 268 19.44 -33.79 -9.51
CA MET A 268 19.10 -35.20 -9.37
C MET A 268 20.36 -36.08 -9.46
N LEU A 269 21.32 -35.76 -10.33
CA LEU A 269 22.56 -36.52 -10.51
C LEU A 269 23.55 -36.37 -9.35
N GLU A 270 23.65 -35.19 -8.72
CA GLU A 270 24.50 -34.98 -7.53
C GLU A 270 24.01 -35.76 -6.30
N ASN A 271 22.70 -35.94 -6.15
CA ASN A 271 22.13 -36.80 -5.12
C ASN A 271 22.39 -38.31 -5.40
N PHE A 272 22.58 -38.68 -6.67
CA PHE A 272 22.97 -40.04 -7.07
C PHE A 272 24.47 -40.31 -6.91
N SER A 273 25.34 -39.29 -7.00
CA SER A 273 26.77 -39.45 -6.73
C SER A 273 27.08 -39.48 -5.23
N ALA A 274 26.35 -38.72 -4.40
CA ALA A 274 26.49 -38.77 -2.94
C ALA A 274 26.01 -40.09 -2.30
N THR A 275 25.24 -40.90 -3.02
CA THR A 275 24.73 -42.21 -2.55
C THR A 275 25.55 -43.41 -3.05
N LYS A 276 26.65 -43.16 -3.78
CA LYS A 276 27.59 -44.19 -4.24
C LYS A 276 29.01 -43.90 -3.72
N ASP A 277 29.24 -44.16 -2.44
CA ASP A 277 30.56 -44.58 -1.95
C ASP A 277 30.62 -46.11 -2.00
N PRO A 278 31.40 -46.72 -2.90
CA PRO A 278 31.62 -48.16 -2.95
C PRO A 278 32.96 -48.47 -2.25
N GLU A 279 33.01 -48.39 -0.93
CA GLU A 279 34.11 -48.99 -0.17
C GLU A 279 33.55 -49.81 0.99
N LYS A 280 33.19 -51.06 0.67
CA LYS A 280 33.39 -52.27 1.49
C LYS A 280 32.80 -53.49 0.76
N GLU A 281 33.43 -53.87 -0.34
CA GLU A 281 33.54 -55.29 -0.70
C GLU A 281 34.97 -55.70 -0.31
N GLU A 282 35.12 -56.41 0.82
CA GLU A 282 36.28 -57.25 1.05
C GLU A 282 35.80 -58.69 0.93
N VAL A 283 36.14 -59.29 -0.20
CA VAL A 283 36.11 -60.72 -0.44
C VAL A 283 37.36 -61.28 0.22
N ASP A 284 37.21 -62.27 1.10
CA ASP A 284 38.30 -63.20 1.38
C ASP A 284 37.75 -64.63 1.27
N SER A 285 38.28 -65.36 0.30
CA SER A 285 37.94 -66.74 -0.02
C SER A 285 39.18 -67.61 0.19
N ASP A 286 38.98 -68.72 0.92
CA ASP A 286 39.64 -70.02 0.74
C ASP A 286 41.11 -70.14 1.22
N VAL A 287 41.59 -71.17 1.94
CA VAL A 287 41.16 -72.57 2.13
C VAL A 287 42.10 -73.27 3.18
N GLU A 288 41.68 -74.44 3.66
CA GLU A 288 42.48 -75.59 4.20
C GLU A 288 42.60 -75.85 5.72
N GLU A 289 41.66 -76.70 6.19
CA GLU A 289 41.83 -78.07 6.74
C GLU A 289 43.03 -78.50 7.64
N ILE A 290 42.63 -79.10 8.78
CA ILE A 290 43.19 -80.23 9.57
C ILE A 290 44.33 -79.96 10.57
N LEU A 291 44.03 -80.22 11.85
CA LEU A 291 44.71 -81.16 12.80
C LEU A 291 44.06 -80.95 14.19
N SER A 292 43.08 -81.76 14.59
CA SER A 292 43.22 -82.97 15.41
C SER A 292 43.44 -82.74 16.92
N LEU A 293 42.55 -83.34 17.72
CA LEU A 293 42.77 -83.98 19.03
C LEU A 293 42.99 -83.09 20.27
N ASP A 294 42.03 -83.09 21.22
CA ASP A 294 42.05 -83.88 22.48
C ASP A 294 40.86 -83.48 23.39
N ILE A 295 40.01 -84.42 23.84
CA ILE A 295 39.90 -84.96 25.22
C ILE A 295 39.52 -83.84 26.21
N GLU A 296 38.34 -83.78 26.87
CA GLU A 296 37.48 -84.76 27.54
C GLU A 296 36.07 -84.16 27.71
#